data_AF-A0A1B9FWD4-F1
#
_entry.id   AF-A0A1B9FWD4-F1
#
_cell.length_a   1.000
_cell.length_b   1.000
_cell.length_c   1.000
_cell.angle_alpha   90.00
_cell.angle_beta   90.00
_cell.angle_gamma   90.00
#
_symmetry.space_group_name_H-M   'P 1'
#
loop_
_entity.id
_entity.type
_entity.pdbx_description
1 polymer ?
#
loop_
_entity_poly.entity_id
_entity_poly.type
_entity_poly.pdbx_seq_one_letter_code
_entity_poly.pdbx_strand_id
1 'polypeptide(L)'
;MDSYQNQVKKSRHALPTRLEKLYMGVAAFEAITIAAIAFAVFGLVQANIHSQSAKVRTVPVYLAVFIMAQIFSLLYIFDALRARNIVQLIMHLFFNLCMLIYSILQIPQTRDALSDENAPGACGAYVRCTGPDSLFNILQKLMIVPPIIFGLCTIAFCIMIKFVHAQFGWAVFHLVGASPDLKRAHRHYQTMISLLKMLLFFGLAFCTADDVRLSRADGGGYKLATLWLPRTQGLYSNTKITMAIFSIFSIIILLATFFLSLLCINDFGKGLIDAHRNPENRTSLWSLPANARFEKKMEDAERYGNKSEGGHTPMIGGDEGRNERLVID
;
A
#
# COMPACT_ATOMS: atom_id res chain seq x y z
N MET A 1 -33.18 -2.63 -22.19
CA MET A 1 -32.38 -1.62 -21.47
C MET A 1 -32.06 -2.07 -20.03
N ASP A 2 -33.02 -2.60 -19.28
CA ASP A 2 -32.85 -2.98 -17.86
C ASP A 2 -31.91 -4.17 -17.62
N SER A 3 -31.78 -5.08 -18.57
CA SER A 3 -30.85 -6.21 -18.52
C SER A 3 -29.38 -5.77 -18.66
N TYR A 4 -29.11 -4.70 -19.42
CA TYR A 4 -27.76 -4.14 -19.58
C TYR A 4 -27.35 -3.33 -18.34
N GLN A 5 -28.28 -2.55 -17.79
CA GLN A 5 -28.08 -1.81 -16.54
C GLN A 5 -27.89 -2.75 -15.33
N ASN A 6 -28.58 -3.90 -15.28
CA ASN A 6 -28.38 -4.91 -14.24
C ASN A 6 -27.03 -5.63 -14.34
N GLN A 7 -26.46 -5.81 -15.53
CA GLN A 7 -25.10 -6.34 -15.73
C GLN A 7 -24.04 -5.35 -15.21
N VAL A 8 -24.23 -4.05 -15.45
CA VAL A 8 -23.34 -2.99 -14.96
C VAL A 8 -23.45 -2.83 -13.43
N LYS A 9 -24.65 -2.92 -12.87
CA LYS A 9 -24.90 -2.80 -11.42
C LYS A 9 -24.33 -3.96 -10.60
N LYS A 10 -24.19 -5.16 -11.20
CA LYS A 10 -23.56 -6.34 -10.59
C LYS A 10 -22.02 -6.29 -10.62
N SER A 11 -21.42 -5.36 -11.37
CA SER A 11 -19.97 -5.19 -11.52
C SER A 11 -19.33 -4.27 -10.46
N ARG A 12 -19.91 -4.18 -9.27
CA ARG A 12 -19.28 -3.49 -8.15
C ARG A 12 -18.46 -4.51 -7.35
N HIS A 13 -17.12 -4.38 -7.40
CA HIS A 13 -16.17 -4.86 -6.39
C HIS A 13 -15.60 -6.30 -6.42
N ALA A 14 -15.40 -6.94 -7.58
CA ALA A 14 -14.51 -8.13 -7.64
C ALA A 14 -13.71 -8.17 -8.94
N LEU A 15 -12.44 -8.59 -8.86
CA LEU A 15 -11.50 -8.74 -9.99
C LEU A 15 -12.20 -9.47 -11.16
N PRO A 16 -12.60 -8.76 -12.23
CA PRO A 16 -13.51 -9.30 -13.23
C PRO A 16 -12.90 -10.42 -14.07
N THR A 17 -11.58 -10.43 -14.29
CA THR A 17 -10.96 -11.31 -15.29
C THR A 17 -10.03 -12.35 -14.69
N ARG A 18 -9.94 -13.52 -15.35
CA ARG A 18 -9.10 -14.65 -14.89
C ARG A 18 -7.63 -14.25 -14.74
N LEU A 19 -7.14 -13.38 -15.61
CA LEU A 19 -5.78 -12.86 -15.58
C LEU A 19 -5.51 -11.99 -14.35
N GLU A 20 -6.44 -11.09 -14.00
CA GLU A 20 -6.32 -10.26 -12.81
C GLU A 20 -6.35 -11.10 -11.52
N LYS A 21 -7.22 -12.12 -11.48
CA LYS A 21 -7.25 -13.09 -10.36
C LYS A 21 -5.95 -13.89 -10.27
N LEU A 22 -5.38 -14.30 -11.40
CA LEU A 22 -4.09 -15.00 -11.44
C LEU A 22 -2.97 -14.08 -10.92
N TYR A 23 -2.92 -12.82 -11.38
CA TYR A 23 -1.93 -11.85 -10.91
C TYR A 23 -2.02 -11.63 -9.40
N MET A 24 -3.24 -11.46 -8.87
CA MET A 24 -3.50 -11.35 -7.43
C MET A 24 -3.11 -12.63 -6.68
N GLY A 25 -3.37 -13.81 -7.26
CA GLY A 25 -3.00 -15.10 -6.69
C GLY A 25 -1.49 -15.29 -6.57
N VAL A 26 -0.73 -14.91 -7.60
CA VAL A 26 0.75 -14.95 -7.57
C VAL A 26 1.29 -14.00 -6.49
N ALA A 27 0.76 -12.77 -6.42
CA ALA A 27 1.15 -11.81 -5.40
C ALA A 27 0.81 -12.29 -3.98
N ALA A 28 -0.37 -12.89 -3.78
CA ALA A 28 -0.77 -13.46 -2.49
C ALA A 28 0.16 -14.62 -2.07
N PHE A 29 0.51 -15.50 -3.01
CA PHE A 29 1.45 -16.59 -2.78
C PHE A 29 2.83 -16.07 -2.35
N GLU A 30 3.35 -15.06 -3.05
CA GLU A 30 4.61 -14.40 -2.69
C GLU A 30 4.55 -13.81 -1.28
N ALA A 31 3.54 -12.97 -1.01
CA ALA A 31 3.39 -12.29 0.27
C ALA A 31 3.27 -13.27 1.45
N ILE A 32 2.48 -14.33 1.31
CA ILE A 32 2.29 -15.35 2.36
C ILE A 32 3.60 -16.12 2.60
N THR A 33 4.26 -16.56 1.52
CA THR A 33 5.52 -17.32 1.63
C THR A 33 6.60 -16.49 2.31
N ILE A 34 6.76 -15.23 1.89
CA ILE A 34 7.75 -14.32 2.44
C ILE A 34 7.42 -13.96 3.90
N ALA A 35 6.15 -13.70 4.23
CA ALA A 35 5.74 -13.43 5.61
C ALA A 35 5.99 -14.64 6.52
N ALA A 36 5.67 -15.85 6.07
CA ALA A 36 5.91 -17.08 6.83
C ALA A 36 7.40 -17.28 7.16
N ILE A 37 8.28 -17.05 6.17
CA ILE A 37 9.74 -17.10 6.37
C ILE A 37 10.18 -16.02 7.37
N ALA A 38 9.68 -14.79 7.23
CA ALA A 38 10.04 -13.70 8.14
C ALA A 38 9.65 -14.00 9.59
N PHE A 39 8.45 -14.53 9.83
CA PHE A 39 8.01 -14.96 11.15
C PHE A 39 8.81 -16.14 11.69
N ALA A 40 9.15 -17.12 10.86
CA ALA A 40 9.98 -18.25 11.26
C ALA A 40 11.39 -17.80 11.70
N VAL A 41 12.03 -16.91 10.92
CA VAL A 41 13.31 -16.30 11.29
C VAL A 41 13.19 -15.54 12.61
N PHE A 42 12.16 -14.70 12.76
CA PHE A 42 11.93 -13.94 13.98
C PHE A 42 11.75 -14.85 15.21
N GLY A 43 10.95 -15.90 15.09
CA GLY A 43 10.73 -16.88 16.17
C GLY A 43 12.02 -17.61 16.57
N LEU A 44 12.83 -18.02 15.59
CA LEU A 44 14.14 -18.64 15.86
C LEU A 44 15.10 -17.69 16.57
N VAL A 45 15.13 -16.42 16.17
CA VAL A 45 15.97 -15.40 16.83
C VAL A 45 15.55 -15.20 18.29
N GLN A 46 14.25 -15.06 18.57
CA GLN A 46 13.78 -14.86 19.94
C GLN A 46 13.97 -16.09 20.84
N ALA A 47 13.75 -17.28 20.30
CA ALA A 47 13.91 -18.51 21.05
C ALA A 47 15.37 -18.76 21.48
N ASN A 48 16.34 -18.29 20.71
CA ASN A 48 17.77 -18.57 20.94
C ASN A 48 18.55 -17.38 21.53
N ILE A 49 18.06 -16.14 21.43
CA ILE A 49 18.78 -14.94 21.88
C ILE A 49 17.97 -14.18 22.94
N HIS A 50 18.36 -14.34 24.21
CA HIS A 50 17.72 -13.69 25.35
C HIS A 50 18.41 -12.36 25.74
N SER A 51 19.67 -12.16 25.34
CA SER A 51 20.39 -10.88 25.47
C SER A 51 20.07 -9.99 24.28
N GLN A 52 19.42 -8.85 24.50
CA GLN A 52 19.01 -7.93 23.43
C GLN A 52 20.00 -6.76 23.32
N SER A 53 21.23 -7.04 22.89
CA SER A 53 22.21 -6.01 22.54
C SER A 53 21.68 -5.09 21.41
N ALA A 54 22.17 -3.86 21.35
CA ALA A 54 21.68 -2.84 20.42
C ALA A 54 21.75 -3.29 18.94
N LYS A 55 22.77 -4.08 18.58
CA LYS A 55 22.92 -4.64 17.22
C LYS A 55 21.87 -5.70 16.90
N VAL A 56 21.61 -6.65 17.79
CA VAL A 56 20.61 -7.73 17.59
C VAL A 56 19.21 -7.16 17.44
N ARG A 57 18.91 -6.04 18.11
CA ARG A 57 17.62 -5.33 17.98
C ARG A 57 17.33 -4.83 16.56
N THR A 58 18.32 -4.77 15.68
CA THR A 58 18.09 -4.39 14.27
C THR A 58 17.51 -5.51 13.42
N VAL A 59 17.69 -6.78 13.78
CA VAL A 59 17.18 -7.91 13.00
C VAL A 59 15.64 -7.90 12.93
N PRO A 60 14.90 -7.73 14.05
CA PRO A 60 13.45 -7.53 14.02
C PRO A 60 12.99 -6.34 13.16
N VAL A 61 13.75 -5.24 13.13
CA VAL A 61 13.41 -4.06 12.33
C VAL A 61 13.42 -4.40 10.85
N TYR A 62 14.45 -5.11 10.37
CA TYR A 62 14.51 -5.51 8.96
C TYR A 62 13.38 -6.47 8.58
N LEU A 63 13.05 -7.42 9.46
CA LEU A 63 11.95 -8.37 9.26
C LEU A 63 10.58 -7.67 9.24
N ALA A 64 10.37 -6.67 10.12
CA ALA A 64 9.15 -5.87 10.15
C ALA A 64 8.95 -5.07 8.85
N VAL A 65 10.01 -4.45 8.33
CA VAL A 65 9.98 -3.76 7.03
C VAL A 65 9.61 -4.73 5.90
N PHE A 66 10.13 -5.96 5.94
CA PHE A 66 9.80 -7.01 4.98
C PHE A 66 8.30 -7.36 4.99
N ILE A 67 7.73 -7.58 6.17
CA ILE A 67 6.31 -7.92 6.32
C ILE A 67 5.42 -6.75 5.88
N MET A 68 5.77 -5.53 6.31
CA MET A 68 5.04 -4.32 5.92
C MET A 68 5.09 -4.10 4.40
N ALA A 69 6.24 -4.33 3.76
CA ALA A 69 6.38 -4.27 2.32
C ALA A 69 5.47 -5.26 1.59
N GLN A 70 5.32 -6.48 2.10
CA GLN A 70 4.43 -7.48 1.50
C GLN A 70 2.95 -7.09 1.60
N ILE A 71 2.52 -6.59 2.77
CA ILE A 71 1.16 -6.10 2.96
C ILE A 71 0.88 -4.93 2.02
N PHE A 72 1.80 -3.96 1.97
CA PHE A 72 1.69 -2.82 1.07
C PHE A 72 1.63 -3.26 -0.40
N SER A 73 2.49 -4.20 -0.81
CA SER A 73 2.52 -4.75 -2.16
C SER A 73 1.16 -5.32 -2.58
N LEU A 74 0.53 -6.14 -1.74
CA LEU A 74 -0.81 -6.70 -2.02
C LEU A 74 -1.87 -5.62 -2.18
N LEU A 75 -1.92 -4.66 -1.25
CA LEU A 75 -2.88 -3.56 -1.30
C LEU A 75 -2.66 -2.68 -2.54
N TYR A 76 -1.40 -2.46 -2.90
CA TYR A 76 -1.00 -1.66 -4.04
C TYR A 76 -1.41 -2.30 -5.36
N ILE A 77 -1.17 -3.61 -5.52
CA ILE A 77 -1.62 -4.38 -6.70
C ILE A 77 -3.15 -4.43 -6.75
N PHE A 78 -3.81 -4.66 -5.62
CA PHE A 78 -5.27 -4.72 -5.58
C PHE A 78 -5.91 -3.41 -6.04
N ASP A 79 -5.40 -2.29 -5.52
CA ASP A 79 -5.83 -0.97 -5.95
C ASP A 79 -5.46 -0.71 -7.43
N ALA A 80 -4.27 -1.12 -7.90
CA ALA A 80 -3.86 -0.97 -9.29
C ALA A 80 -4.77 -1.71 -10.27
N LEU A 81 -5.11 -2.97 -9.97
CA LEU A 81 -6.00 -3.79 -10.79
C LEU A 81 -7.42 -3.22 -10.79
N ARG A 82 -7.92 -2.79 -9.63
CA ARG A 82 -9.25 -2.18 -9.51
C ARG A 82 -9.34 -0.85 -10.24
N ALA A 83 -8.32 0.00 -10.12
CA ALA A 83 -8.23 1.28 -10.79
C ALA A 83 -7.88 1.17 -12.28
N ARG A 84 -7.61 -0.05 -12.78
CA ARG A 84 -7.11 -0.33 -14.14
C ARG A 84 -5.88 0.53 -14.46
N ASN A 85 -5.03 0.75 -13.46
CA ASN A 85 -3.88 1.62 -13.52
C ASN A 85 -2.62 0.81 -13.81
N ILE A 86 -2.19 0.86 -15.07
CA ILE A 86 -0.99 0.17 -15.51
C ILE A 86 0.30 0.77 -14.94
N VAL A 87 0.30 2.07 -14.65
CA VAL A 87 1.48 2.74 -14.07
C VAL A 87 1.74 2.21 -12.67
N GLN A 88 0.69 1.99 -11.87
CA GLN A 88 0.82 1.33 -10.56
C GLN A 88 1.39 -0.09 -10.68
N LEU A 89 0.98 -0.88 -11.67
CA LEU A 89 1.56 -2.22 -11.86
C LEU A 89 3.04 -2.19 -12.26
N ILE A 90 3.44 -1.22 -13.09
CA ILE A 90 4.86 -1.03 -13.44
C ILE A 90 5.67 -0.61 -12.21
N MET A 91 5.13 0.29 -11.38
CA MET A 91 5.77 0.71 -10.13
C MET A 91 5.85 -0.45 -9.12
N HIS A 92 4.85 -1.32 -9.07
CA HIS A 92 4.91 -2.55 -8.28
C HIS A 92 6.05 -3.46 -8.75
N LEU A 93 6.26 -3.63 -10.06
CA LEU A 93 7.38 -4.42 -10.59
C LEU A 93 8.73 -3.85 -10.16
N PHE A 94 8.88 -2.52 -10.24
CA PHE A 94 10.08 -1.84 -9.74
C PHE A 94 10.25 -2.03 -8.21
N PHE A 95 9.18 -1.90 -7.45
CA PHE A 95 9.18 -2.15 -6.00
C PHE A 95 9.60 -3.59 -5.68
N ASN A 96 9.13 -4.57 -6.44
CA ASN A 96 9.53 -5.97 -6.25
C ASN A 96 11.02 -6.19 -6.50
N LEU A 97 11.60 -5.50 -7.48
CA LEU A 97 13.05 -5.51 -7.73
C LEU A 97 13.83 -4.88 -6.57
N CYS A 98 13.35 -3.76 -6.01
CA CYS A 98 13.95 -3.17 -4.81
C CYS A 98 13.90 -4.13 -3.61
N MET A 99 12.77 -4.81 -3.41
CA MET A 99 12.62 -5.80 -2.34
C MET A 99 13.49 -7.04 -2.56
N LEU A 100 13.72 -7.46 -3.80
CA LEU A 100 14.70 -8.50 -4.14
C LEU A 100 16.12 -8.08 -3.72
N ILE A 101 16.55 -6.87 -4.06
CA ILE A 101 17.86 -6.35 -3.62
C ILE A 101 17.93 -6.29 -2.10
N TYR A 102 16.86 -5.81 -1.45
CA TYR A 102 16.79 -5.74 0.01
C TYR A 102 16.95 -7.13 0.65
N SER A 103 16.31 -8.16 0.09
CA SER A 103 16.42 -9.55 0.55
C SER A 103 17.85 -10.11 0.49
N ILE A 104 18.61 -9.72 -0.54
CA ILE A 104 20.02 -10.12 -0.70
C ILE A 104 20.89 -9.43 0.35
N LEU A 105 20.69 -8.12 0.55
CA LEU A 105 21.46 -7.32 1.51
C LEU A 105 21.17 -7.70 2.97
N GLN A 106 19.99 -8.23 3.26
CA GLN A 106 19.59 -8.64 4.60
C GLN A 106 20.44 -9.81 5.13
N ILE A 107 20.93 -10.71 4.28
CA ILE A 107 21.73 -11.88 4.68
C ILE A 107 23.04 -11.45 5.38
N PRO A 108 23.95 -10.67 4.77
CA PRO A 108 25.16 -10.22 5.43
C PRO A 108 24.87 -9.28 6.61
N GLN A 109 23.85 -8.42 6.52
CA GLN A 109 23.48 -7.54 7.64
C GLN A 109 23.04 -8.31 8.88
N THR A 110 22.30 -9.41 8.69
CA THR A 110 21.90 -10.29 9.79
C THR A 110 23.12 -11.01 10.36
N ARG A 111 24.04 -11.47 9.51
CA ARG A 111 25.30 -12.08 9.96
C ARG A 111 26.09 -11.15 10.88
N ASP A 112 26.30 -9.91 10.44
CA ASP A 112 27.08 -8.92 11.18
C ASP A 112 26.41 -8.52 12.51
N ALA A 113 25.07 -8.55 12.55
CA ALA A 113 24.30 -8.27 13.75
C ALA A 113 24.43 -9.40 14.80
N LEU A 114 24.57 -10.66 14.37
CA LEU A 114 24.73 -11.82 15.27
C LEU A 114 26.20 -12.10 15.65
N SER A 115 27.17 -11.80 14.78
CA SER A 115 28.58 -12.19 15.00
C SER A 115 29.31 -11.45 16.13
N ASP A 116 28.73 -10.35 16.64
CA ASP A 116 29.35 -9.49 17.65
C ASP A 116 28.83 -9.77 19.08
N GLU A 117 27.83 -10.65 19.23
CA GLU A 117 27.41 -11.14 20.55
C GLU A 117 28.24 -12.36 20.96
N ASN A 118 29.22 -12.15 21.84
CA ASN A 118 29.81 -13.21 22.67
C ASN A 118 28.83 -13.65 23.78
N ALA A 119 27.54 -13.79 23.47
CA ALA A 119 26.50 -14.15 24.43
C ALA A 119 26.34 -15.67 24.49
N PRO A 120 26.27 -16.29 25.69
CA PRO A 120 26.07 -17.72 25.84
C PRO A 120 24.69 -18.11 25.26
N GLY A 121 24.68 -18.94 24.21
CA GLY A 121 23.47 -19.44 23.55
C GLY A 121 23.32 -19.07 22.07
N ALA A 122 23.90 -17.95 21.60
CA ALA A 122 23.75 -17.50 20.22
C ALA A 122 24.49 -18.40 19.19
N CYS A 123 25.59 -19.04 19.62
CA CYS A 123 26.50 -19.78 18.74
C CYS A 123 26.69 -21.26 19.11
N GLY A 124 25.99 -21.77 20.12
CA GLY A 124 26.32 -23.08 20.71
C GLY A 124 27.78 -23.14 21.17
N ALA A 125 28.50 -24.20 20.77
CA ALA A 125 29.90 -24.43 21.12
C ALA A 125 30.93 -23.60 20.30
N TYR A 126 30.49 -22.75 19.37
CA TYR A 126 31.39 -22.06 18.45
C TYR A 126 31.59 -20.57 18.82
N VAL A 127 32.84 -20.16 19.02
CA VAL A 127 33.20 -18.77 19.43
C VAL A 127 32.74 -17.69 18.44
N ARG A 128 32.49 -18.03 17.16
CA ARG A 128 32.09 -17.05 16.13
C ARG A 128 30.74 -17.32 15.45
N CYS A 129 29.90 -18.22 15.98
CA CYS A 129 28.62 -18.60 15.32
C CYS A 129 28.77 -19.16 13.89
N THR A 130 29.98 -19.53 13.44
CA THR A 130 30.29 -19.98 12.07
C THR A 130 30.65 -21.47 11.99
N GLY A 131 29.99 -22.32 12.78
CA GLY A 131 30.18 -23.77 12.77
C GLY A 131 29.08 -24.53 12.00
N PRO A 132 29.32 -25.78 11.59
CA PRO A 132 28.24 -26.69 11.23
C PRO A 132 27.29 -26.83 12.44
N ASP A 133 25.98 -26.67 12.21
CA ASP A 133 24.90 -26.59 13.21
C ASP A 133 24.79 -25.30 14.06
N SER A 134 25.39 -24.19 13.63
CA SER A 134 25.12 -22.89 14.25
C SER A 134 23.76 -22.30 13.88
N LEU A 135 23.18 -21.49 14.78
CA LEU A 135 21.93 -20.74 14.57
C LEU A 135 21.96 -19.97 13.23
N PHE A 136 23.07 -19.30 12.94
CA PHE A 136 23.25 -18.55 11.70
C PHE A 136 23.16 -19.42 10.44
N ASN A 137 23.68 -20.66 10.46
CA ASN A 137 23.59 -21.56 9.30
C ASN A 137 22.13 -21.95 9.01
N ILE A 138 21.33 -22.17 10.06
CA ILE A 138 19.89 -22.42 9.93
C ILE A 138 19.17 -21.17 9.39
N LEU A 139 19.47 -19.99 9.93
CA LEU A 139 18.91 -18.73 9.44
C LEU A 139 19.28 -18.45 7.99
N GLN A 140 20.54 -18.67 7.60
CA GLN A 140 21.03 -18.45 6.24
C GLN A 140 20.27 -19.32 5.23
N LYS A 141 19.99 -20.58 5.57
CA LYS A 141 19.16 -21.48 4.75
C LYS A 141 17.71 -21.01 4.61
N LEU A 142 17.16 -20.32 5.61
CA LEU A 142 15.83 -19.72 5.52
C LEU A 142 15.84 -18.39 4.74
N MET A 143 16.86 -17.56 4.93
CA MET A 143 16.99 -16.23 4.33
C MET A 143 17.39 -16.24 2.85
N ILE A 144 17.89 -17.36 2.32
CA ILE A 144 18.10 -17.52 0.87
C ILE A 144 16.81 -17.80 0.09
N VAL A 145 15.74 -18.24 0.76
CA VAL A 145 14.46 -18.53 0.10
C VAL A 145 13.79 -17.24 -0.44
N PRO A 146 13.71 -16.12 0.33
CA PRO A 146 13.16 -14.86 -0.16
C PRO A 146 13.69 -14.34 -1.50
N PRO A 147 15.01 -14.19 -1.74
CA PRO A 147 15.51 -13.70 -3.04
C PRO A 147 15.12 -14.61 -4.20
N ILE A 148 15.05 -15.92 -3.99
CA ILE A 148 14.63 -16.88 -5.02
C ILE A 148 13.16 -16.66 -5.38
N ILE A 149 12.29 -16.56 -4.36
CA ILE A 149 10.84 -16.35 -4.57
C ILE A 149 10.58 -15.00 -5.24
N PHE A 150 11.18 -13.91 -4.76
CA PHE A 150 11.07 -12.60 -5.41
C PHE A 150 11.54 -12.65 -6.86
N GLY A 151 12.62 -13.37 -7.16
CA GLY A 151 13.15 -13.49 -8.51
C GLY A 151 12.17 -14.20 -9.45
N LEU A 152 11.64 -15.35 -9.03
CA LEU A 152 10.66 -16.12 -9.80
C LEU A 152 9.35 -15.34 -10.00
N CYS A 153 8.82 -14.72 -8.94
CA CYS A 153 7.61 -13.91 -9.02
C CYS A 153 7.80 -12.67 -9.89
N THR A 154 8.96 -12.01 -9.82
CA THR A 154 9.28 -10.86 -10.69
C THR A 154 9.25 -11.26 -12.18
N ILE A 155 9.82 -12.42 -12.53
CA ILE A 155 9.75 -12.95 -13.90
C ILE A 155 8.30 -13.22 -14.30
N ALA A 156 7.51 -13.84 -13.42
CA ALA A 156 6.09 -14.09 -13.66
C ALA A 156 5.30 -12.79 -13.88
N PHE A 157 5.54 -11.75 -13.07
CA PHE A 157 4.92 -10.43 -13.23
C PHE A 157 5.34 -9.75 -14.54
N CYS A 158 6.61 -9.84 -14.94
CA CYS A 158 7.11 -9.33 -16.22
C CYS A 158 6.39 -9.97 -17.43
N ILE A 159 6.04 -11.25 -17.34
CA ILE A 159 5.28 -11.93 -18.39
C ILE A 159 3.82 -11.48 -18.36
N MET A 160 3.19 -11.52 -17.18
CA MET A 160 1.77 -11.19 -17.04
C MET A 160 1.46 -9.71 -17.35
N ILE A 161 2.36 -8.78 -17.05
CA ILE A 161 2.12 -7.33 -17.24
C ILE A 161 1.88 -6.98 -18.71
N LYS A 162 2.48 -7.72 -19.66
CA LYS A 162 2.23 -7.52 -21.10
C LYS A 162 0.77 -7.79 -21.47
N PHE A 163 0.22 -8.88 -20.95
CA PHE A 163 -1.17 -9.26 -21.19
C PHE A 163 -2.13 -8.29 -20.50
N VAL A 164 -1.83 -7.91 -19.25
CA VAL A 164 -2.64 -6.94 -18.49
C VAL A 164 -2.61 -5.56 -19.15
N HIS A 165 -1.46 -5.13 -19.67
CA HIS A 165 -1.32 -3.86 -20.39
C HIS A 165 -2.24 -3.80 -21.62
N ALA A 166 -2.26 -4.85 -22.45
CA ALA A 166 -3.14 -4.91 -23.62
C ALA A 166 -4.61 -4.80 -23.23
N GLN A 167 -5.02 -5.54 -22.19
CA GLN A 167 -6.38 -5.53 -21.68
C GLN A 167 -6.80 -4.15 -21.13
N PHE A 168 -5.94 -3.53 -20.32
CA PHE A 168 -6.21 -2.22 -19.73
C PHE A 168 -6.21 -1.11 -20.78
N GLY A 169 -5.33 -1.19 -21.79
CA GLY A 169 -5.33 -0.28 -22.93
C GLY A 169 -6.66 -0.29 -23.67
N TRP A 170 -7.23 -1.49 -23.90
CA TRP A 170 -8.52 -1.64 -24.55
C TRP A 170 -9.68 -1.10 -23.70
N ALA A 171 -9.64 -1.31 -22.37
CA ALA A 171 -10.63 -0.78 -21.44
C ALA A 171 -10.60 0.76 -21.34
N VAL A 172 -9.41 1.36 -21.25
CA VAL A 172 -9.23 2.82 -21.20
C VAL A 172 -9.67 3.47 -22.51
N PHE A 173 -9.45 2.82 -23.65
CA PHE A 173 -9.90 3.32 -24.94
C PHE A 173 -11.42 3.52 -25.00
N HIS A 174 -12.19 2.56 -24.50
CA HIS A 174 -13.66 2.63 -24.48
C HIS A 174 -14.20 3.60 -23.42
N LEU A 175 -13.45 3.83 -22.34
CA LEU A 175 -13.86 4.75 -21.27
C LEU A 175 -13.65 6.22 -21.65
N VAL A 176 -12.45 6.54 -22.17
CA VAL A 176 -12.00 7.93 -22.39
C VAL A 176 -12.28 8.39 -23.82
N GLY A 177 -12.61 7.47 -24.73
CA GLY A 177 -12.80 7.77 -26.15
C GLY A 177 -11.47 7.95 -26.88
N ALA A 178 -11.49 8.56 -28.07
CA ALA A 178 -10.29 8.69 -28.92
C ALA A 178 -9.39 9.89 -28.58
N SER A 179 -9.82 10.83 -27.73
CA SER A 179 -9.07 12.07 -27.48
C SER A 179 -7.73 11.79 -26.76
N PRO A 180 -6.58 12.19 -27.35
CA PRO A 180 -5.27 11.92 -26.78
C PRO A 180 -5.00 12.77 -25.52
N ASP A 181 -5.55 13.98 -25.45
CA ASP A 181 -5.30 14.92 -24.36
C ASP A 181 -5.95 14.47 -23.06
N LEU A 182 -7.20 13.99 -23.11
CA LEU A 182 -7.89 13.46 -21.93
C LEU A 182 -7.22 12.18 -21.41
N LYS A 183 -6.70 11.33 -22.30
CA LYS A 183 -5.88 10.16 -21.93
C LYS A 183 -4.58 10.54 -21.26
N ARG A 184 -3.91 11.60 -21.73
CA ARG A 184 -2.66 12.11 -21.14
C ARG A 184 -2.92 12.67 -19.74
N ALA A 185 -3.91 13.53 -19.60
CA ALA A 185 -4.29 14.13 -18.32
C ALA A 185 -4.71 13.06 -17.29
N HIS A 186 -5.50 12.05 -17.69
CA HIS A 186 -5.86 10.94 -16.81
C HIS A 186 -4.64 10.13 -16.35
N ARG A 187 -3.67 9.90 -17.25
CA ARG A 187 -2.43 9.18 -16.92
C ARG A 187 -1.54 9.97 -15.96
N HIS A 188 -1.43 11.29 -16.11
CA HIS A 188 -0.70 12.14 -15.17
C HIS A 188 -1.29 12.03 -13.76
N TYR A 189 -2.61 12.16 -13.65
CA TYR A 189 -3.32 12.02 -12.37
C TYR A 189 -3.11 10.64 -11.73
N GLN A 190 -3.29 9.56 -12.51
CA GLN A 190 -3.07 8.19 -12.05
C GLN A 190 -1.61 7.94 -11.61
N THR A 191 -0.64 8.52 -12.32
CA THR A 191 0.79 8.42 -11.98
C THR A 191 1.09 9.18 -10.69
N MET A 192 0.56 10.40 -10.53
CA MET A 192 0.72 11.18 -9.29
C MET A 192 0.19 10.39 -8.08
N ILE A 193 -1.03 9.82 -8.16
CA ILE A 193 -1.59 9.01 -7.06
C ILE A 193 -0.75 7.76 -6.79
N SER A 194 -0.23 7.12 -7.86
CA SER A 194 0.67 5.97 -7.76
C SER A 194 1.91 6.29 -6.94
N LEU A 195 2.56 7.42 -7.21
CA LEU A 195 3.78 7.85 -6.53
C LEU A 195 3.50 8.31 -5.10
N LEU A 196 2.37 8.99 -4.86
CA LEU A 196 1.97 9.41 -3.52
C LEU A 196 1.79 8.21 -2.57
N LYS A 197 1.16 7.13 -3.06
CA LYS A 197 1.00 5.87 -2.30
C LYS A 197 2.35 5.22 -1.99
N MET A 198 3.32 5.28 -2.92
CA MET A 198 4.68 4.81 -2.66
C MET A 198 5.38 5.67 -1.60
N LEU A 199 5.24 7.00 -1.67
CA LEU A 199 5.76 7.92 -0.66
C LEU A 199 5.20 7.61 0.73
N LEU A 200 3.90 7.31 0.83
CA LEU A 200 3.28 6.93 2.10
C LEU A 200 3.95 5.66 2.67
N PHE A 201 4.21 4.66 1.84
CA PHE A 201 4.94 3.46 2.27
C PHE A 201 6.36 3.79 2.76
N PHE A 202 7.13 4.57 2.00
CA PHE A 202 8.48 4.95 2.42
C PHE A 202 8.45 5.74 3.74
N GLY A 203 7.51 6.68 3.90
CA GLY A 203 7.30 7.40 5.15
C GLY A 203 7.00 6.46 6.33
N LEU A 204 6.07 5.52 6.16
CA LEU A 204 5.76 4.51 7.17
C LEU A 204 6.97 3.62 7.48
N ALA A 205 7.76 3.24 6.47
CA ALA A 205 8.99 2.45 6.67
C ALA A 205 10.03 3.20 7.51
N PHE A 206 10.25 4.50 7.23
CA PHE A 206 11.10 5.35 8.06
C PHE A 206 10.58 5.43 9.50
N CYS A 207 9.26 5.64 9.69
CA CYS A 207 8.67 5.66 11.03
C CYS A 207 8.86 4.33 11.79
N THR A 208 8.64 3.17 11.14
CA THR A 208 8.87 1.86 11.81
C THR A 208 10.32 1.66 12.25
N ALA A 209 11.28 2.20 11.50
CA ALA A 209 12.69 2.13 11.84
C ALA A 209 13.04 3.03 13.04
N ASP A 210 12.33 4.14 13.21
CA ASP A 210 12.52 5.08 14.32
C ASP A 210 11.76 4.65 15.59
N ASP A 211 10.51 4.19 15.46
CA ASP A 211 9.65 3.79 16.59
C ASP A 211 10.22 2.58 17.36
N VAL A 212 10.72 1.56 16.66
CA VAL A 212 11.37 0.41 17.32
C VAL A 212 12.65 0.83 18.06
N ARG A 213 13.31 1.92 17.64
CA ARG A 213 14.45 2.51 18.36
C ARG A 213 14.00 3.38 19.55
N LEU A 214 12.80 3.94 19.49
CA LEU A 214 12.22 4.82 20.51
C LEU A 214 11.53 4.10 21.66
N SER A 215 11.04 2.86 21.48
CA SER A 215 10.25 2.11 22.48
C SER A 215 10.99 1.74 23.79
N ARG A 216 12.20 2.26 24.04
CA ARG A 216 12.91 2.12 25.32
C ARG A 216 13.66 3.39 25.76
N ALA A 217 13.27 4.55 25.23
CA ALA A 217 13.81 5.82 25.68
C ALA A 217 12.64 6.74 26.08
N ASP A 218 12.30 6.72 27.37
CA ASP A 218 11.47 7.76 27.98
C ASP A 218 12.01 9.14 27.56
N GLY A 219 11.13 9.96 26.98
CA GLY A 219 11.46 11.31 26.52
C GLY A 219 11.13 11.49 25.04
N GLY A 220 9.96 12.09 24.80
CA GLY A 220 9.38 12.35 23.49
C GLY A 220 10.09 13.44 22.67
N GLY A 221 9.72 13.48 21.39
CA GLY A 221 9.60 14.72 20.64
C GLY A 221 10.57 14.98 19.48
N TYR A 222 11.86 14.62 19.56
CA TYR A 222 12.82 15.13 18.55
C TYR A 222 14.08 14.28 18.31
N LYS A 223 13.95 12.95 18.23
CA LYS A 223 15.10 12.05 17.99
C LYS A 223 15.41 11.71 16.53
N LEU A 224 14.83 12.41 15.55
CA LEU A 224 15.26 12.31 14.13
C LEU A 224 16.75 12.72 13.98
N ALA A 225 17.22 13.66 14.80
CA ALA A 225 18.61 14.10 14.81
C ALA A 225 19.59 13.03 15.34
N THR A 226 19.11 12.03 16.08
CA THR A 226 19.97 11.00 16.71
C THR A 226 20.52 9.98 15.70
N LEU A 227 19.90 9.85 14.52
CA LEU A 227 20.41 9.01 13.43
C LEU A 227 21.77 9.51 12.88
N TRP A 228 22.05 10.81 13.02
CA TRP A 228 23.28 11.47 12.58
C TRP A 228 24.27 11.77 13.72
N LEU A 229 23.97 11.37 14.96
CA LEU A 229 24.91 11.59 16.07
C LEU A 229 26.15 10.68 15.91
N PRO A 230 27.38 11.24 15.96
CA PRO A 230 28.61 10.50 15.73
C PRO A 230 28.97 9.46 16.82
N ARG A 231 28.19 9.37 17.90
CA ARG A 231 28.50 8.54 19.07
C ARG A 231 28.28 7.03 18.86
N THR A 232 27.62 6.62 17.77
CA THR A 232 27.35 5.19 17.44
C THR A 232 27.81 4.80 16.03
N GLN A 233 28.69 5.58 15.38
CA GLN A 233 29.01 5.42 13.95
C GLN A 233 29.63 4.08 13.57
N GLY A 234 30.49 3.51 14.41
CA GLY A 234 31.19 2.25 14.13
C GLY A 234 30.31 1.00 14.21
N LEU A 235 29.12 1.10 14.80
CA LEU A 235 28.27 -0.04 15.14
C LEU A 235 27.26 -0.42 14.03
N TYR A 236 27.03 0.47 13.05
CA TYR A 236 25.93 0.37 12.07
C TYR A 236 26.31 0.72 10.62
N SER A 237 27.57 0.53 10.21
CA SER A 237 28.04 0.94 8.87
C SER A 237 27.20 0.35 7.73
N ASN A 238 26.91 -0.96 7.79
CA ASN A 238 26.18 -1.68 6.73
C ASN A 238 24.69 -1.28 6.65
N THR A 239 24.06 -0.95 7.77
CA THR A 239 22.67 -0.48 7.83
C THR A 239 22.50 0.91 7.22
N LYS A 240 23.47 1.80 7.45
CA LYS A 240 23.43 3.18 6.98
C LYS A 240 23.40 3.26 5.45
N ILE A 241 24.14 2.38 4.79
CA ILE A 241 24.18 2.31 3.32
C ILE A 241 22.78 2.01 2.78
N THR A 242 22.09 1.00 3.31
CA THR A 242 20.74 0.67 2.86
C THR A 242 19.72 1.77 3.12
N MET A 243 19.78 2.42 4.29
CA MET A 243 18.85 3.52 4.62
C MET A 243 19.10 4.75 3.76
N ALA A 244 20.36 5.06 3.43
CA ALA A 244 20.72 6.17 2.55
C ALA A 244 20.19 5.94 1.12
N ILE A 245 20.31 4.70 0.60
CA ILE A 245 19.77 4.35 -0.72
C ILE A 245 18.26 4.56 -0.77
N PHE A 246 17.51 4.09 0.24
CA PHE A 246 16.06 4.31 0.32
C PHE A 246 15.67 5.79 0.43
N SER A 247 16.47 6.58 1.16
CA SER A 247 16.25 8.03 1.28
C SER A 247 16.43 8.75 -0.06
N ILE A 248 17.48 8.43 -0.82
CA ILE A 248 17.71 8.99 -2.15
C ILE A 248 16.56 8.67 -3.09
N PHE A 249 16.10 7.41 -3.12
CA PHE A 249 14.93 7.04 -3.92
C PHE A 249 13.67 7.81 -3.50
N SER A 250 13.44 7.97 -2.19
CA SER A 250 12.29 8.71 -1.67
C SER A 250 12.31 10.19 -2.11
N ILE A 251 13.48 10.83 -2.07
CA ILE A 251 13.66 12.22 -2.53
C ILE A 251 13.38 12.32 -4.04
N ILE A 252 13.87 11.39 -4.85
CA ILE A 252 13.60 11.36 -6.30
C ILE A 252 12.10 11.22 -6.58
N ILE A 253 11.43 10.29 -5.91
CA ILE A 253 9.98 10.08 -6.08
C ILE A 253 9.21 11.32 -5.60
N LEU A 254 9.67 12.00 -4.53
CA LEU A 254 9.06 13.23 -4.03
C LEU A 254 9.16 14.37 -5.06
N LEU A 255 10.33 14.57 -5.67
CA LEU A 255 10.53 15.55 -6.74
C LEU A 255 9.67 15.24 -7.97
N ALA A 256 9.63 13.97 -8.38
CA ALA A 256 8.77 13.53 -9.48
C ALA A 256 7.28 13.77 -9.17
N THR A 257 6.85 13.51 -7.94
CA THR A 257 5.48 13.76 -7.48
C THR A 257 5.14 15.24 -7.48
N PHE A 258 6.07 16.10 -7.06
CA PHE A 258 5.88 17.55 -7.12
C PHE A 258 5.72 18.04 -8.56
N PHE A 259 6.58 17.61 -9.47
CA PHE A 259 6.49 17.98 -10.88
C PHE A 259 5.19 17.49 -11.53
N LEU A 260 4.79 16.24 -11.27
CA LEU A 260 3.52 15.69 -11.78
C LEU A 260 2.31 16.40 -11.18
N SER A 261 2.38 16.85 -9.93
CA SER A 261 1.32 17.67 -9.31
C SER A 261 1.13 18.98 -10.08
N LEU A 262 2.21 19.67 -10.46
CA LEU A 262 2.14 20.89 -11.27
C LEU A 262 1.54 20.63 -12.66
N LEU A 263 1.95 19.54 -13.31
CA LEU A 263 1.37 19.14 -14.60
C LEU A 263 -0.12 18.82 -14.49
N CYS A 264 -0.53 18.12 -13.42
CA CYS A 264 -1.95 17.84 -13.17
C CYS A 264 -2.74 19.14 -13.04
N ILE A 265 -2.25 20.12 -12.28
CA ILE A 265 -2.90 21.43 -12.09
C ILE A 265 -3.10 22.15 -13.44
N ASN A 266 -2.11 22.11 -14.33
CA ASN A 266 -2.21 22.72 -15.65
C ASN A 266 -3.19 21.97 -16.60
N ASP A 267 -3.33 20.66 -16.43
CA ASP A 267 -4.22 19.83 -17.24
C ASP A 267 -5.69 19.85 -16.76
N PHE A 268 -5.97 20.27 -15.51
CA PHE A 268 -7.33 20.33 -14.96
C PHE A 268 -8.27 21.26 -15.74
N GLY A 269 -7.76 22.28 -16.42
CA GLY A 269 -8.54 23.21 -17.25
C GLY A 269 -9.04 22.63 -18.59
N LYS A 270 -8.64 21.41 -18.97
CA LYS A 270 -8.92 20.82 -20.30
C LYS A 270 -10.02 19.75 -20.31
N GLY A 271 -10.97 19.82 -19.36
CA GLY A 271 -12.14 18.89 -19.31
C GLY A 271 -11.93 17.63 -18.45
N LEU A 272 -10.84 17.54 -17.68
CA LEU A 272 -10.60 16.43 -16.76
C LEU A 272 -11.59 16.41 -15.57
N ILE A 273 -12.12 17.58 -15.21
CA ILE A 273 -13.12 17.75 -14.13
C ILE A 273 -14.41 16.99 -14.45
N ASP A 274 -14.90 17.04 -15.69
CA ASP A 274 -16.19 16.45 -16.05
C ASP A 274 -16.13 14.92 -16.06
N ALA A 275 -14.98 14.35 -16.40
CA ALA A 275 -14.76 12.90 -16.38
C ALA A 275 -14.70 12.31 -14.96
N HIS A 276 -14.29 13.10 -13.96
CA HIS A 276 -14.14 12.69 -12.56
C HIS A 276 -15.33 13.09 -11.66
N ARG A 277 -16.18 14.01 -12.15
CA ARG A 277 -17.45 14.38 -11.54
C ARG A 277 -18.49 13.26 -11.64
N ASN A 278 -18.37 12.36 -12.62
CA ASN A 278 -19.20 11.17 -12.71
C ASN A 278 -18.82 10.13 -11.62
N PRO A 279 -19.69 9.84 -10.63
CA PRO A 279 -19.40 8.89 -9.55
C PRO A 279 -19.17 7.44 -10.02
N GLU A 280 -19.60 7.08 -11.24
CA GLU A 280 -19.35 5.75 -11.82
C GLU A 280 -17.87 5.51 -12.21
N ASN A 281 -17.09 6.57 -12.43
CA ASN A 281 -15.69 6.48 -12.86
C ASN A 281 -14.67 6.46 -11.69
N ARG A 282 -15.12 6.54 -10.43
CA ARG A 282 -14.24 6.51 -9.25
C ARG A 282 -13.87 5.08 -8.87
N THR A 283 -12.69 4.63 -9.30
CA THR A 283 -12.26 3.23 -9.16
C THR A 283 -11.22 2.98 -8.06
N SER A 284 -10.65 4.01 -7.43
CA SER A 284 -9.66 3.83 -6.35
C SER A 284 -10.30 3.47 -5.01
N LEU A 285 -9.66 2.61 -4.20
CA LEU A 285 -10.17 2.24 -2.87
C LEU A 285 -10.22 3.47 -1.92
N TRP A 286 -9.31 4.40 -2.14
CA TRP A 286 -9.02 5.55 -1.27
C TRP A 286 -9.80 6.82 -1.63
N SER A 287 -10.52 6.82 -2.75
CA SER A 287 -11.52 7.86 -3.04
C SER A 287 -12.79 7.55 -2.26
N LEU A 288 -12.86 7.99 -0.99
CA LEU A 288 -14.03 7.81 -0.14
C LEU A 288 -15.29 8.43 -0.80
N PRO A 289 -16.43 7.72 -0.83
CA PRO A 289 -17.69 8.24 -1.35
C PRO A 289 -18.44 8.96 -0.22
N ALA A 290 -17.91 10.07 0.28
CA ALA A 290 -18.69 10.91 1.19
C ALA A 290 -19.72 11.72 0.39
N ASN A 291 -19.29 12.44 -0.64
CA ASN A 291 -20.11 13.40 -1.37
C ASN A 291 -21.23 12.79 -2.23
N ALA A 292 -20.97 11.73 -3.01
CA ALA A 292 -21.96 11.23 -3.99
C ALA A 292 -23.22 10.60 -3.36
N ARG A 293 -23.12 10.05 -2.14
CA ARG A 293 -24.28 9.50 -1.43
C ARG A 293 -25.12 10.61 -0.80
N PHE A 294 -24.48 11.69 -0.31
CA PHE A 294 -25.19 12.85 0.22
C PHE A 294 -25.85 13.68 -0.89
N GLU A 295 -25.17 13.92 -2.02
CA GLU A 295 -25.77 14.61 -3.17
C GLU A 295 -27.00 13.87 -3.69
N LYS A 296 -26.91 12.55 -3.89
CA LYS A 296 -28.07 11.77 -4.33
C LYS A 296 -29.20 11.80 -3.29
N LYS A 297 -28.88 11.76 -2.00
CA LYS A 297 -29.87 11.84 -0.92
C LYS A 297 -30.51 13.23 -0.83
N MET A 298 -29.79 14.29 -1.20
CA MET A 298 -30.30 15.66 -1.31
C MET A 298 -31.17 15.81 -2.56
N GLU A 299 -30.75 15.32 -3.72
CA GLU A 299 -31.55 15.32 -4.96
C GLU A 299 -32.86 14.52 -4.79
N ASP A 300 -32.79 13.35 -4.13
CA ASP A 300 -33.96 12.53 -3.85
C ASP A 300 -34.91 13.22 -2.85
N ALA A 301 -34.39 13.97 -1.88
CA ALA A 301 -35.17 14.75 -0.92
C ALA A 301 -35.82 15.99 -1.56
N GLU A 302 -35.10 16.69 -2.43
CA GLU A 302 -35.57 17.86 -3.18
C GLU A 302 -36.64 17.48 -4.21
N ARG A 303 -36.46 16.33 -4.89
CA ARG A 303 -37.45 15.74 -5.81
C ARG A 303 -38.71 15.27 -5.08
N TYR A 304 -38.61 14.83 -3.83
CA TYR A 304 -39.78 14.48 -3.02
C TYR A 304 -40.52 15.74 -2.52
N GLY A 305 -39.79 16.76 -2.07
CA GLY A 305 -40.36 18.04 -1.64
C GLY A 305 -41.13 18.75 -2.75
N ASN A 306 -40.57 18.77 -3.96
CA ASN A 306 -41.17 19.47 -5.11
C ASN A 306 -42.36 18.70 -5.74
N LYS A 307 -42.55 17.41 -5.41
CA LYS A 307 -43.73 16.63 -5.83
C LYS A 307 -44.95 16.85 -4.93
N SER A 308 -44.76 17.31 -3.70
CA SER A 308 -45.83 17.58 -2.74
C SER A 308 -46.53 18.93 -2.94
N GLU A 309 -45.95 19.87 -3.70
CA GLU A 309 -46.54 21.21 -3.92
C GLU A 309 -47.31 21.35 -5.24
N GLY A 310 -47.37 20.29 -6.06
CA GLY A 310 -47.94 20.32 -7.41
C GLY A 310 -49.34 19.72 -7.59
N GLY A 311 -50.19 19.68 -6.56
CA GLY A 311 -51.49 19.01 -6.66
C GLY A 311 -52.55 19.49 -5.67
N HIS A 312 -53.43 20.36 -6.17
CA HIS A 312 -54.82 20.57 -5.77
C HIS A 312 -55.10 21.04 -4.33
N THR A 313 -55.41 22.33 -4.20
CA THR A 313 -56.23 22.92 -3.14
C THR A 313 -57.64 22.30 -3.16
N PRO A 314 -58.18 21.88 -1.99
CA PRO A 314 -59.60 22.03 -1.75
C PRO A 314 -59.84 22.97 -0.56
N MET A 315 -60.66 23.98 -0.83
CA MET A 315 -61.33 24.81 0.16
C MET A 315 -62.58 24.08 0.63
N ILE A 316 -62.73 23.76 1.92
CA ILE A 316 -64.02 23.76 2.67
C ILE A 316 -63.69 24.07 4.14
N GLY A 317 -64.31 25.14 4.69
CA GLY A 317 -64.23 25.53 6.10
C GLY A 317 -65.40 25.01 6.94
N GLY A 318 -65.37 25.29 8.25
CA GLY A 318 -66.51 25.15 9.16
C GLY A 318 -66.17 24.61 10.55
N ASP A 319 -65.84 25.54 11.45
CA ASP A 319 -66.07 25.67 12.90
C ASP A 319 -66.24 24.49 13.90
N GLU A 320 -65.93 24.86 15.16
CA GLU A 320 -66.33 24.29 16.46
C GLU A 320 -65.63 23.04 17.07
N GLY A 321 -64.74 23.31 18.04
CA GLY A 321 -65.06 22.99 19.45
C GLY A 321 -64.50 21.70 20.10
N ARG A 322 -63.78 21.92 21.21
CA ARG A 322 -63.78 21.13 22.48
C ARG A 322 -62.83 19.92 22.64
N ASN A 323 -61.73 20.20 23.36
CA ASN A 323 -61.28 19.64 24.66
C ASN A 323 -61.28 18.12 24.96
N GLU A 324 -60.35 17.75 25.86
CA GLU A 324 -60.14 16.49 26.63
C GLU A 324 -59.19 15.45 25.98
N ARG A 325 -58.02 15.06 26.53
CA ARG A 325 -57.53 14.60 27.85
C ARG A 325 -57.40 13.05 27.89
N LEU A 326 -56.17 12.58 28.17
CA LEU A 326 -55.68 11.28 28.73
C LEU A 326 -56.48 9.97 28.54
N VAL A 327 -55.77 8.88 28.22
CA VAL A 327 -55.75 7.52 28.87
C VAL A 327 -54.64 6.72 28.14
N ILE A 328 -53.43 6.52 28.70
CA ILE A 328 -52.90 5.36 29.45
C ILE A 328 -53.51 3.99 29.07
N ASP A 329 -52.74 3.19 28.33
CA ASP A 329 -52.25 1.88 28.76
C ASP A 329 -50.93 1.56 28.04
#